data_AF-A0A160MHT2-F1
#
_entry.id   AF-A0A160MHT2-F1
#
_cell.length_a   1.000
_cell.length_b   1.000
_cell.length_c   1.000
_cell.angle_alpha   90.00
_cell.angle_beta   90.00
_cell.angle_gamma   90.00
#
_symmetry.space_group_name_H-M   'P 1'
#
loop_
_entity.id
_entity.type
_entity.pdbx_description
1 polymer ?
#
loop_
_entity_poly.entity_id
_entity_poly.type
_entity_poly.pdbx_seq_one_letter_code
_entity_poly.pdbx_strand_id
1 'polypeptide(L)'
;MDFSAIGMKIKELRKSLGLSQKDLAKDICTQAQISKIENGDVLPLASTLYFISQRLGVDINYFFDIGTTPRLDYVQEVINQLKQARNNVNYPLIKEIVEAEEKNPLFAANKKNLQLLLWHKGIYLFHVHHDAELAHSLIDRAIGLTFDKVWTEREIEILMSKGIFFYENGHYYEAMDIHLSARAHLNHIIYLQDETIRSRLLYNLAKAYTKLENYQESIRLCEEAISVCIEKDLLFLLGELHYHIGFNYELQEKFVLAKTYMSRALEIFHLQKNDRYNDYIRGKIQKFNSSS
;
A
#
# COMPACT_ATOMS: atom_id res chain seq x y z
N MET A 1 -24.71 7.09 -6.53
CA MET A 1 -23.82 7.13 -7.71
C MET A 1 -24.37 8.22 -8.62
N ASP A 2 -23.56 9.22 -8.93
CA ASP A 2 -23.89 10.36 -9.78
C ASP A 2 -23.64 9.99 -11.25
N PHE A 3 -24.70 9.64 -11.96
CA PHE A 3 -24.63 9.23 -13.36
C PHE A 3 -24.38 10.40 -14.32
N SER A 4 -24.73 11.61 -13.90
CA SER A 4 -24.44 12.84 -14.65
C SER A 4 -22.93 13.07 -14.70
N ALA A 5 -22.22 12.82 -13.59
CA ALA A 5 -20.76 12.89 -13.55
C ALA A 5 -20.10 11.87 -14.52
N ILE A 6 -20.63 10.65 -14.59
CA ILE A 6 -20.17 9.63 -15.54
C ILE A 6 -20.36 10.09 -16.99
N GLY A 7 -21.58 10.54 -17.33
CA GLY A 7 -21.91 11.04 -18.67
C GLY A 7 -21.01 12.20 -19.11
N MET A 8 -20.80 13.17 -18.21
CA MET A 8 -19.90 14.29 -18.45
C MET A 8 -18.47 13.82 -18.71
N LYS A 9 -17.97 12.82 -17.97
CA LYS A 9 -16.61 12.33 -18.18
C LYS A 9 -16.45 11.55 -19.48
N ILE A 10 -17.43 10.73 -19.86
CA ILE A 10 -17.45 10.05 -21.16
C ILE A 10 -17.35 11.09 -22.28
N LYS A 11 -18.13 12.17 -22.18
CA LYS A 11 -18.13 13.28 -23.15
C LYS A 11 -16.77 13.99 -23.22
N GLU A 12 -16.16 14.24 -22.06
CA GLU A 12 -14.84 14.87 -21.95
C GLU A 12 -13.76 14.02 -22.63
N LEU A 13 -13.65 12.74 -22.25
CA LEU A 13 -12.68 11.81 -22.83
C LEU A 13 -12.88 11.65 -24.34
N ARG A 14 -14.12 11.45 -24.79
CA ARG A 14 -14.45 11.34 -26.21
C ARG A 14 -13.96 12.56 -26.99
N LYS A 15 -14.21 13.77 -26.47
CA LYS A 15 -13.76 15.02 -27.09
C LYS A 15 -12.25 15.15 -27.10
N SER A 16 -11.57 14.77 -26.01
CA SER A 16 -10.10 14.82 -25.93
C SER A 16 -9.43 13.90 -26.96
N LEU A 17 -10.10 12.80 -27.33
CA LEU A 17 -9.66 11.86 -28.37
C LEU A 17 -10.13 12.25 -29.79
N GLY A 18 -10.83 13.38 -29.95
CA GLY A 18 -11.33 13.85 -31.23
C GLY A 18 -12.47 13.00 -31.83
N LEU A 19 -13.12 12.14 -31.04
CA LEU A 19 -14.15 11.22 -31.52
C LEU A 19 -15.52 11.91 -31.60
N SER A 20 -16.30 11.62 -32.66
CA SER A 20 -17.73 11.98 -32.67
C SER A 20 -18.54 11.00 -31.83
N GLN A 21 -19.79 11.36 -31.46
CA GLN A 21 -20.68 10.42 -30.77
C GLN A 21 -21.01 9.20 -31.65
N LYS A 22 -20.98 9.35 -32.98
CA LYS A 22 -21.16 8.25 -33.93
C LYS A 22 -19.98 7.28 -33.90
N ASP A 23 -18.76 7.80 -33.80
CA ASP A 23 -17.54 6.99 -33.69
C ASP A 23 -17.53 6.22 -32.37
N LEU A 24 -17.91 6.89 -31.28
CA LEU A 24 -18.03 6.23 -29.98
C LEU A 24 -19.13 5.16 -29.96
N ALA A 25 -20.24 5.38 -30.67
CA ALA A 25 -21.37 4.45 -30.70
C ALA A 25 -21.14 3.18 -31.56
N LYS A 26 -20.26 3.25 -32.56
CA LYS A 26 -20.08 2.23 -33.59
C LYS A 26 -19.94 0.81 -33.01
N ASP A 27 -20.75 -0.15 -33.45
CA ASP A 27 -20.73 -1.55 -32.96
C ASP A 27 -20.98 -1.72 -31.45
N ILE A 28 -21.46 -0.68 -30.74
CA ILE A 28 -21.80 -0.73 -29.31
C ILE A 28 -23.28 -0.41 -29.10
N CYS A 29 -23.73 0.73 -29.59
CA CYS A 29 -25.09 1.23 -29.40
C CYS A 29 -25.43 2.30 -30.46
N THR A 30 -26.55 3.01 -30.29
CA THR A 30 -26.92 4.09 -31.21
C THR A 30 -26.26 5.41 -30.82
N GLN A 31 -25.98 6.29 -31.79
CA GLN A 31 -25.46 7.64 -31.50
C GLN A 31 -26.40 8.44 -30.58
N ALA A 32 -27.72 8.28 -30.74
CA ALA A 32 -28.71 8.88 -29.86
C ALA A 32 -28.58 8.38 -28.42
N GLN A 33 -28.28 7.09 -28.23
CA GLN A 33 -28.04 6.51 -26.91
C GLN A 33 -26.76 7.06 -26.27
N ILE A 34 -25.67 7.22 -27.03
CA ILE A 34 -24.46 7.92 -26.53
C ILE A 34 -24.80 9.34 -26.09
N SER A 35 -25.58 10.09 -26.88
CA SER A 35 -25.97 11.45 -26.49
C SER A 35 -26.74 11.49 -25.17
N LYS A 36 -27.69 10.56 -24.97
CA LYS A 36 -28.45 10.46 -23.72
C LYS A 36 -27.55 10.06 -22.54
N ILE A 37 -26.61 9.14 -22.74
CA ILE A 37 -25.64 8.74 -21.72
C ILE A 37 -24.77 9.95 -21.33
N GLU A 38 -24.23 10.69 -22.31
CA GLU A 38 -23.36 11.85 -22.07
C GLU A 38 -24.04 13.00 -21.33
N ASN A 39 -25.36 13.13 -21.48
CA ASN A 39 -26.15 14.13 -20.78
C ASN A 39 -26.63 13.65 -19.39
N GLY A 40 -26.43 12.37 -19.04
CA GLY A 40 -26.96 11.77 -17.82
C GLY A 40 -28.44 11.37 -17.89
N ASP A 41 -29.05 11.41 -19.08
CA ASP A 41 -30.48 11.13 -19.29
C ASP A 41 -30.79 9.62 -19.21
N VAL A 42 -29.82 8.77 -19.52
CA VAL A 42 -29.96 7.31 -19.52
C VAL A 42 -28.75 6.64 -18.90
N LEU A 43 -29.00 5.68 -18.01
CA LEU A 43 -27.98 4.80 -17.47
C LEU A 43 -27.59 3.72 -18.50
N PRO A 44 -26.31 3.59 -18.89
CA PRO A 44 -25.89 2.49 -19.76
C PRO A 44 -25.95 1.16 -19.00
N LEU A 45 -26.21 0.07 -19.74
CA LEU A 45 -25.96 -1.27 -19.24
C LEU A 45 -24.45 -1.46 -18.98
N ALA A 46 -24.09 -2.32 -18.03
CA ALA A 46 -22.68 -2.59 -17.70
C ALA A 46 -21.86 -3.03 -18.93
N SER A 47 -22.45 -3.83 -19.82
CA SER A 47 -21.83 -4.23 -21.10
C SER A 47 -21.59 -3.05 -22.03
N THR A 48 -22.54 -2.12 -22.13
CA THR A 48 -22.38 -0.90 -22.92
C THR A 48 -21.27 -0.01 -22.35
N LEU A 49 -21.25 0.18 -21.03
CA LEU A 49 -20.22 0.99 -20.37
C LEU A 49 -18.83 0.36 -20.53
N TYR A 50 -18.73 -0.97 -20.47
CA TYR A 50 -17.50 -1.70 -20.74
C TYR A 50 -16.95 -1.43 -22.15
N PHE A 51 -17.77 -1.59 -23.19
CA PHE A 51 -17.29 -1.32 -24.55
C PHE A 51 -16.96 0.16 -24.78
N ILE A 52 -17.69 1.07 -24.14
CA ILE A 52 -17.35 2.50 -24.14
C ILE A 52 -15.97 2.72 -23.51
N SER A 53 -15.68 2.09 -22.37
CA SER A 53 -14.39 2.21 -21.68
C SER A 53 -13.24 1.70 -22.55
N GLN A 54 -13.41 0.54 -23.19
CA GLN A 54 -12.44 -0.02 -24.14
C GLN A 54 -12.14 0.95 -25.29
N ARG A 55 -13.17 1.57 -25.87
CA ARG A 55 -12.97 2.54 -26.96
C ARG A 55 -12.31 3.84 -26.52
N LEU A 56 -12.54 4.25 -25.28
CA LEU A 56 -11.92 5.44 -24.70
C LEU A 56 -10.53 5.15 -24.11
N GLY A 57 -10.07 3.89 -24.15
CA GLY A 57 -8.75 3.50 -23.64
C GLY A 57 -8.63 3.58 -22.13
N VAL A 58 -9.73 3.43 -21.39
CA VAL A 58 -9.76 3.49 -19.92
C VAL A 58 -10.37 2.22 -19.31
N ASP A 59 -9.95 1.91 -18.09
CA ASP A 59 -10.58 0.87 -17.29
C ASP A 59 -12.03 1.26 -16.93
N ILE A 60 -12.95 0.30 -16.91
CA ILE A 60 -14.36 0.58 -16.61
C ILE A 60 -14.55 1.14 -15.19
N ASN A 61 -13.69 0.75 -14.24
CA ASN A 61 -13.72 1.24 -12.86
C ASN A 61 -13.52 2.75 -12.78
N TYR A 62 -12.79 3.34 -13.74
CA TYR A 62 -12.61 4.78 -13.84
C TYR A 62 -13.95 5.55 -13.81
N PHE A 63 -14.97 5.04 -14.50
CA PHE A 63 -16.29 5.67 -14.53
C PHE A 63 -17.07 5.45 -13.23
N PHE A 64 -16.99 4.25 -12.63
CA PHE A 64 -17.64 3.97 -11.36
C PHE A 64 -17.07 4.82 -10.22
N ASP A 65 -15.76 5.02 -10.21
CA ASP A 65 -15.09 5.82 -9.20
C ASP A 65 -15.51 7.30 -9.30
N ILE A 66 -15.62 7.84 -10.50
CA ILE A 66 -16.10 9.22 -10.74
C ILE A 66 -17.57 9.38 -10.33
N GLY A 67 -18.40 8.38 -10.62
CA GLY A 67 -19.79 8.38 -10.20
C GLY A 67 -19.99 8.19 -8.70
N THR A 68 -19.01 7.72 -7.95
CA THR A 68 -19.16 7.45 -6.50
C THR A 68 -18.38 8.41 -5.61
N THR A 69 -17.32 9.02 -6.14
CA THR A 69 -16.41 9.89 -5.38
C THR A 69 -16.30 11.24 -6.08
N PRO A 70 -16.95 12.29 -5.55
CA PRO A 70 -16.74 13.65 -6.03
C PRO A 70 -15.25 14.02 -5.93
N ARG A 71 -14.68 14.64 -6.97
CA ARG A 71 -13.24 14.96 -7.04
C ARG A 71 -12.34 13.76 -6.74
N LEU A 72 -12.59 12.64 -7.42
CA LEU A 72 -11.80 11.42 -7.32
C LEU A 72 -10.30 11.68 -7.52
N ASP A 73 -9.95 12.55 -8.47
CA ASP A 73 -8.58 12.99 -8.74
C ASP A 73 -7.88 13.52 -7.50
N TYR A 74 -8.57 14.39 -6.75
CA TYR A 74 -8.07 14.92 -5.49
C TYR A 74 -7.89 13.83 -4.43
N VAL A 75 -8.90 12.97 -4.26
CA VAL A 75 -8.85 11.88 -3.28
C VAL A 75 -7.71 10.90 -3.59
N GLN A 76 -7.52 10.57 -4.85
CA GLN A 76 -6.46 9.68 -5.30
C GLN A 76 -5.08 10.29 -5.07
N GLU A 77 -4.94 11.59 -5.28
CA GLU A 77 -3.70 12.31 -5.00
C GLU A 77 -3.34 12.26 -3.51
N VAL A 78 -4.30 12.53 -2.61
CA VAL A 78 -4.08 12.40 -1.16
C VAL A 78 -3.70 10.96 -0.78
N ILE A 79 -4.37 9.95 -1.34
CA ILE A 79 -4.03 8.54 -1.12
C ILE A 79 -2.57 8.26 -1.52
N ASN A 80 -2.15 8.76 -2.67
CA ASN A 80 -0.79 8.57 -3.18
C ASN A 80 0.23 9.28 -2.29
N GLN A 81 -0.03 10.52 -1.86
CA GLN A 81 0.84 11.26 -0.95
C GLN A 81 1.00 10.55 0.39
N LEU A 82 -0.09 10.06 0.99
CA LEU A 82 -0.05 9.29 2.23
C LEU A 82 0.74 7.99 2.06
N LYS A 83 0.58 7.28 0.92
CA LYS A 83 1.36 6.07 0.60
C LYS A 83 2.85 6.37 0.49
N GLN A 84 3.21 7.43 -0.24
CA GLN A 84 4.61 7.85 -0.39
C GLN A 84 5.22 8.28 0.95
N ALA A 85 4.50 9.06 1.74
CA ALA A 85 4.94 9.48 3.07
C ALA A 85 5.16 8.28 4.00
N ARG A 86 4.28 7.27 3.96
CA ARG A 86 4.45 6.01 4.70
C ARG A 86 5.68 5.24 4.25
N ASN A 87 5.87 5.07 2.95
CA ASN A 87 7.02 4.35 2.40
C ASN A 87 8.35 5.02 2.73
N ASN A 88 8.36 6.36 2.79
CA ASN A 88 9.54 7.15 3.14
C ASN A 88 9.69 7.39 4.66
N VAL A 89 8.80 6.82 5.48
CA VAL A 89 8.82 6.96 6.94
C VAL A 89 8.73 8.45 7.37
N ASN A 90 8.03 9.27 6.59
CA ASN A 90 7.85 10.70 6.83
C ASN A 90 6.55 10.96 7.62
N TYR A 91 6.58 10.62 8.91
CA TYR A 91 5.43 10.79 9.80
C TYR A 91 4.95 12.24 9.99
N PRO A 92 5.84 13.27 10.03
CA PRO A 92 5.41 14.67 10.03
C PRO A 92 4.54 15.04 8.82
N LEU A 93 4.92 14.60 7.61
CA LEU A 93 4.11 14.84 6.42
C LEU A 93 2.75 14.10 6.49
N ILE A 94 2.73 12.87 7.02
CA ILE A 94 1.45 12.17 7.26
C ILE A 94 0.54 12.99 8.17
N LYS A 95 1.08 13.57 9.25
CA LYS A 95 0.33 14.44 10.17
C LYS A 95 -0.24 15.65 9.44
N GLU A 96 0.59 16.38 8.69
CA GLU A 96 0.16 17.56 7.92
C GLU A 96 -0.98 17.24 6.95
N ILE A 97 -0.85 16.17 6.16
CA ILE A 97 -1.88 15.74 5.21
C ILE A 97 -3.17 15.37 5.95
N VAL A 98 -3.09 14.56 7.01
CA VAL A 98 -4.29 14.12 7.73
C VAL A 98 -5.01 15.29 8.41
N GLU A 99 -4.28 16.23 9.02
CA GLU A 99 -4.86 17.41 9.66
C GLU A 99 -5.55 18.35 8.65
N ALA A 100 -5.01 18.46 7.43
CA ALA A 100 -5.63 19.21 6.35
C ALA A 100 -6.96 18.57 5.87
N GLU A 101 -7.02 17.24 5.81
CA GLU A 101 -8.17 16.51 5.27
C GLU A 101 -9.23 16.12 6.30
N GLU A 102 -8.96 16.24 7.60
CA GLU A 102 -9.85 15.74 8.66
C GLU A 102 -11.25 16.37 8.62
N LYS A 103 -11.36 17.64 8.20
CA LYS A 103 -12.64 18.35 8.05
C LYS A 103 -13.20 18.31 6.63
N ASN A 104 -12.49 17.70 5.68
CA ASN A 104 -12.91 17.65 4.29
C ASN A 104 -14.08 16.66 4.12
N PRO A 105 -15.26 17.10 3.62
CA PRO A 105 -16.40 16.21 3.42
C PRO A 105 -16.11 15.01 2.51
N LEU A 106 -15.16 15.15 1.57
CA LEU A 106 -14.75 14.05 0.68
C LEU A 106 -14.20 12.85 1.45
N PHE A 107 -13.60 13.10 2.62
CA PHE A 107 -13.08 12.07 3.50
C PHE A 107 -14.05 11.74 4.63
N ALA A 108 -14.56 12.76 5.33
CA ALA A 108 -15.39 12.56 6.51
C ALA A 108 -16.72 11.85 6.22
N ALA A 109 -17.34 12.08 5.05
CA ALA A 109 -18.64 11.50 4.70
C ALA A 109 -18.55 10.11 4.03
N ASN A 110 -17.37 9.71 3.54
CA ASN A 110 -17.16 8.43 2.88
C ASN A 110 -16.42 7.47 3.81
N LYS A 111 -17.04 6.33 4.15
CA LYS A 111 -16.47 5.36 5.11
C LYS A 111 -15.06 4.87 4.74
N LYS A 112 -14.78 4.62 3.45
CA LYS A 112 -13.45 4.14 3.00
C LYS A 112 -12.40 5.23 3.11
N ASN A 113 -12.75 6.47 2.75
CA ASN A 113 -11.83 7.60 2.87
C ASN A 113 -11.60 7.98 4.34
N LEU A 114 -12.64 7.90 5.17
CA LEU A 114 -12.52 8.10 6.62
C LEU A 114 -11.63 7.01 7.26
N GLN A 115 -11.79 5.74 6.87
CA GLN A 115 -10.89 4.67 7.31
C GLN A 115 -9.43 4.99 6.99
N LEU A 116 -9.14 5.43 5.76
CA LEU A 116 -7.80 5.86 5.35
C LEU A 116 -7.26 6.95 6.29
N LEU A 117 -8.06 7.98 6.60
CA LEU A 117 -7.63 9.07 7.49
C LEU A 117 -7.41 8.58 8.92
N LEU A 118 -8.32 7.79 9.49
CA LEU A 118 -8.17 7.27 10.86
C LEU A 118 -6.94 6.37 10.97
N TRP A 119 -6.69 5.54 9.96
CA TRP A 119 -5.49 4.71 9.90
C TRP A 119 -4.22 5.56 9.97
N HIS A 120 -4.09 6.55 9.08
CA HIS A 120 -2.91 7.41 9.04
C HIS A 120 -2.82 8.34 10.25
N LYS A 121 -3.96 8.71 10.84
CA LYS A 121 -4.03 9.43 12.12
C LYS A 121 -3.42 8.61 13.25
N GLY A 122 -3.78 7.32 13.34
CA GLY A 122 -3.16 6.40 14.28
C GLY A 122 -1.64 6.29 14.10
N ILE A 123 -1.16 6.20 12.86
CA ILE A 123 0.28 6.16 12.55
C ILE A 123 1.01 7.39 13.10
N TYR A 124 0.54 8.61 12.79
CA TYR A 124 1.27 9.79 13.26
C TYR A 124 1.12 10.02 14.76
N LEU A 125 -0.02 9.67 15.37
CA LEU A 125 -0.18 9.75 16.83
C LEU A 125 0.83 8.86 17.54
N PHE A 126 1.04 7.65 17.01
CA PHE A 126 2.05 6.73 17.54
C PHE A 126 3.47 7.29 17.38
N HIS A 127 3.87 7.70 16.18
CA HIS A 127 5.27 8.03 15.89
C HIS A 127 5.68 9.47 16.19
N VAL A 128 4.75 10.43 16.15
CA VAL A 128 5.01 11.87 16.35
C VAL A 128 4.60 12.32 17.75
N HIS A 129 3.45 11.86 18.22
CA HIS A 129 2.91 12.27 19.52
C HIS A 129 3.21 11.27 20.64
N HIS A 130 3.74 10.10 20.31
CA HIS A 130 4.02 9.01 21.26
C HIS A 130 2.77 8.61 22.06
N ASP A 131 1.58 8.78 21.48
CA ASP A 131 0.30 8.43 22.08
C ASP A 131 -0.14 7.06 21.56
N ALA A 132 0.42 6.01 22.19
CA ALA A 132 0.12 4.65 21.81
C ALA A 132 -1.35 4.29 22.06
N GLU A 133 -1.94 4.71 23.17
CA GLU A 133 -3.33 4.36 23.52
C GLU A 133 -4.31 4.87 22.46
N LEU A 134 -4.22 6.16 22.11
CA LEU A 134 -5.09 6.75 21.12
C LEU A 134 -4.82 6.18 19.71
N ALA A 135 -3.56 5.88 19.39
CA ALA A 135 -3.21 5.24 18.13
C ALA A 135 -3.90 3.86 17.97
N HIS A 136 -3.86 3.01 19.01
CA HIS A 136 -4.53 1.70 18.98
C HIS A 136 -6.05 1.85 18.84
N SER A 137 -6.66 2.78 19.59
CA SER A 137 -8.10 3.06 19.51
C SER A 137 -8.52 3.46 18.09
N LEU A 138 -7.73 4.31 17.42
CA LEU A 138 -8.04 4.77 16.06
C LEU A 138 -7.84 3.69 15.00
N ILE A 139 -6.85 2.82 15.17
CA ILE A 139 -6.63 1.65 14.30
C ILE A 139 -7.82 0.70 14.36
N ASP A 140 -8.29 0.38 15.57
CA ASP A 140 -9.42 -0.53 15.76
C ASP A 140 -10.72 0.09 15.22
N ARG A 141 -10.91 1.40 15.42
CA ARG A 141 -12.01 2.15 14.81
C ARG A 141 -11.92 2.16 13.29
N ALA A 142 -10.73 2.30 12.70
CA ALA A 142 -10.53 2.30 11.26
C ALA A 142 -10.92 0.95 10.64
N ILE A 143 -10.54 -0.17 11.25
CA ILE A 143 -10.98 -1.51 10.82
C ILE A 143 -12.51 -1.61 10.93
N GLY A 144 -13.08 -1.22 12.08
CA GLY A 144 -14.53 -1.33 12.33
C GLY A 144 -15.42 -0.47 11.44
N LEU A 145 -14.89 0.52 10.69
CA LEU A 145 -15.68 1.34 9.78
C LEU A 145 -16.12 0.61 8.51
N THR A 146 -15.31 -0.33 8.02
CA THR A 146 -15.49 -0.98 6.70
C THR A 146 -15.46 -2.49 6.77
N PHE A 147 -14.83 -3.08 7.80
CA PHE A 147 -14.84 -4.51 7.99
C PHE A 147 -16.26 -5.00 8.30
N ASP A 148 -16.66 -6.07 7.61
CA ASP A 148 -17.90 -6.81 7.87
C ASP A 148 -17.59 -8.29 8.06
N LYS A 149 -17.29 -9.00 6.96
CA LYS A 149 -16.97 -10.45 6.99
C LYS A 149 -15.66 -10.81 6.29
N VAL A 150 -15.21 -9.95 5.38
CA VAL A 150 -14.07 -10.23 4.50
C VAL A 150 -12.99 -9.20 4.77
N TRP A 151 -11.77 -9.69 4.97
CA TRP A 151 -10.57 -8.85 5.07
C TRP A 151 -10.17 -8.39 3.68
N THR A 152 -10.11 -7.08 3.46
CA THR A 152 -9.52 -6.53 2.24
C THR A 152 -8.05 -6.19 2.46
N GLU A 153 -7.36 -5.85 1.37
CA GLU A 153 -5.99 -5.31 1.42
C GLU A 153 -5.85 -4.17 2.42
N ARG A 154 -6.87 -3.31 2.49
CA ARG A 154 -6.85 -2.15 3.39
C ARG A 154 -6.85 -2.58 4.85
N GLU A 155 -7.72 -3.49 5.26
CA GLU A 155 -7.74 -3.97 6.63
C GLU A 155 -6.44 -4.71 6.99
N ILE A 156 -5.84 -5.43 6.05
CA ILE A 156 -4.54 -6.10 6.25
C ILE A 156 -3.44 -5.08 6.49
N GLU A 157 -3.34 -4.00 5.68
CA GLU A 157 -2.34 -2.95 5.90
C GLU A 157 -2.54 -2.22 7.23
N ILE A 158 -3.79 -2.05 7.67
CA ILE A 158 -4.12 -1.48 8.98
C ILE A 158 -3.66 -2.42 10.11
N LEU A 159 -3.93 -3.72 10.01
CA LEU A 159 -3.41 -4.72 10.95
C LEU A 159 -1.88 -4.75 10.98
N MET A 160 -1.23 -4.62 9.83
CA MET A 160 0.23 -4.50 9.77
C MET A 160 0.72 -3.28 10.55
N SER A 161 0.01 -2.16 10.48
CA SER A 161 0.37 -0.97 11.28
C SER A 161 0.16 -1.22 12.77
N LYS A 162 -0.91 -1.93 13.15
CA LYS A 162 -1.13 -2.37 14.53
C LYS A 162 0.03 -3.23 15.05
N GLY A 163 0.46 -4.24 14.28
CA GLY A 163 1.58 -5.10 14.67
C GLY A 163 2.90 -4.32 14.79
N ILE A 164 3.13 -3.32 13.93
CA ILE A 164 4.28 -2.39 14.06
C ILE A 164 4.22 -1.63 15.39
N PHE A 165 3.06 -1.15 15.83
CA PHE A 165 2.93 -0.44 17.11
C PHE A 165 3.31 -1.32 18.30
N PHE A 166 2.83 -2.56 18.32
CA PHE A 166 3.24 -3.54 19.34
C PHE A 166 4.74 -3.83 19.27
N TYR A 167 5.29 -4.01 18.07
CA TYR A 167 6.72 -4.29 17.88
C TYR A 167 7.60 -3.16 18.42
N GLU A 168 7.30 -1.91 18.07
CA GLU A 168 8.09 -0.73 18.48
C GLU A 168 7.99 -0.47 19.99
N ASN A 169 6.89 -0.89 20.65
CA ASN A 169 6.74 -0.87 22.10
C ASN A 169 7.36 -2.10 22.81
N GLY A 170 8.01 -3.01 22.09
CA GLY A 170 8.68 -4.19 22.66
C GLY A 170 7.78 -5.41 22.89
N HIS A 171 6.51 -5.34 22.51
CA HIS A 171 5.53 -6.43 22.61
C HIS A 171 5.65 -7.37 21.40
N TYR A 172 6.76 -8.10 21.32
CA TYR A 172 7.13 -8.85 20.11
C TYR A 172 6.24 -10.07 19.83
N TYR A 173 5.72 -10.74 20.87
CA TYR A 173 4.81 -11.87 20.71
C TYR A 173 3.45 -11.39 20.14
N GLU A 174 2.90 -10.32 20.71
CA GLU A 174 1.65 -9.73 20.25
C GLU A 174 1.78 -9.18 18.82
N ALA A 175 2.91 -8.55 18.50
CA ALA A 175 3.21 -8.11 17.13
C ALA A 175 3.25 -9.29 16.15
N MET A 176 3.92 -10.38 16.53
CA MET A 176 4.00 -11.61 15.73
C MET A 176 2.61 -12.21 15.52
N ASP A 177 1.79 -12.34 16.56
CA ASP A 177 0.44 -12.91 16.47
C ASP A 177 -0.46 -12.09 15.53
N ILE A 178 -0.42 -10.76 15.63
CA ILE A 178 -1.15 -9.86 14.74
C ILE A 178 -0.69 -10.04 13.28
N HIS A 179 0.61 -10.12 13.04
CA HIS A 179 1.14 -10.31 11.70
C HIS A 179 0.84 -11.71 11.13
N LEU A 180 0.82 -12.75 11.96
CA LEU A 180 0.42 -14.10 11.55
C LEU A 180 -1.07 -14.15 11.17
N SER A 181 -1.92 -13.48 11.95
CA SER A 181 -3.34 -13.30 11.61
C SER A 181 -3.51 -12.54 10.28
N ALA A 182 -2.78 -11.43 10.10
CA ALA A 182 -2.79 -10.69 8.84
C ALA A 182 -2.34 -11.57 7.65
N ARG A 183 -1.35 -12.46 7.85
CA ARG A 183 -0.86 -13.37 6.81
C ARG A 183 -1.91 -14.42 6.45
N ALA A 184 -2.60 -14.97 7.44
CA ALA A 184 -3.69 -15.92 7.22
C ALA A 184 -4.79 -15.28 6.36
N HIS A 185 -5.18 -14.03 6.66
CA HIS A 185 -6.16 -13.30 5.87
C HIS A 185 -5.66 -12.98 4.45
N LEU A 186 -4.40 -12.58 4.29
CA LEU A 186 -3.78 -12.29 2.99
C LEU A 186 -3.79 -13.51 2.06
N ASN A 187 -3.59 -14.72 2.60
CA ASN A 187 -3.62 -15.96 1.82
C ASN A 187 -5.00 -16.30 1.24
N HIS A 188 -6.07 -15.69 1.75
CA HIS A 188 -7.42 -15.83 1.20
C HIS A 188 -7.75 -14.79 0.12
N ILE A 189 -6.88 -13.81 -0.12
CA ILE A 189 -7.05 -12.82 -1.18
C ILE A 189 -6.53 -13.37 -2.51
N ILE A 190 -7.45 -13.55 -3.47
CA ILE A 190 -7.15 -14.13 -4.79
C ILE A 190 -6.40 -13.13 -5.69
N TYR A 191 -6.85 -11.86 -5.69
CA TYR A 191 -6.27 -10.80 -6.51
C TYR A 191 -5.80 -9.66 -5.61
N LEU A 192 -4.51 -9.35 -5.70
CA LEU A 192 -3.86 -8.33 -4.90
C LEU A 192 -3.47 -7.16 -5.81
N GLN A 193 -3.99 -5.96 -5.52
CA GLN A 193 -3.65 -4.74 -6.25
C GLN A 193 -2.24 -4.27 -5.89
N ASP A 194 -1.89 -4.29 -4.60
CA ASP A 194 -0.54 -3.95 -4.14
C ASP A 194 0.26 -5.20 -3.74
N GLU A 195 1.02 -5.73 -4.69
CA GLU A 195 1.87 -6.91 -4.50
C GLU A 195 2.96 -6.72 -3.43
N THR A 196 3.29 -5.48 -3.05
CA THR A 196 4.29 -5.20 -2.00
C THR A 196 3.80 -5.55 -0.58
N ILE A 197 2.49 -5.76 -0.38
CA ILE A 197 1.93 -6.10 0.93
C ILE A 197 2.53 -7.41 1.46
N ARG A 198 2.71 -8.41 0.58
CA ARG A 198 3.27 -9.72 0.95
C ARG A 198 4.68 -9.60 1.51
N SER A 199 5.59 -8.94 0.78
CA SER A 199 6.98 -8.80 1.20
C SER A 199 7.11 -7.95 2.47
N ARG A 200 6.33 -6.86 2.59
CA ARG A 200 6.28 -6.04 3.81
C ARG A 200 5.82 -6.82 5.03
N LEU A 201 4.79 -7.65 4.89
CA LEU A 201 4.26 -8.45 5.99
C LEU A 201 5.25 -9.53 6.44
N LEU A 202 5.88 -10.23 5.50
CA LEU A 202 6.93 -11.21 5.78
C LEU A 202 8.13 -10.55 6.46
N TYR A 203 8.52 -9.36 6.03
CA TYR A 203 9.60 -8.60 6.66
C TYR A 203 9.26 -8.19 8.11
N ASN A 204 8.02 -7.76 8.37
CA ASN A 204 7.59 -7.44 9.73
C ASN A 204 7.61 -8.68 10.64
N LEU A 205 7.17 -9.85 10.14
CA LEU A 205 7.31 -11.12 10.85
C LEU A 205 8.78 -11.47 11.12
N ALA A 206 9.65 -11.34 10.11
CA ALA A 206 11.07 -11.61 10.25
C ALA A 206 11.71 -10.73 11.33
N LYS A 207 11.39 -9.42 11.35
CA LYS A 207 11.83 -8.51 12.43
C LYS A 207 11.40 -8.99 13.81
N ALA A 208 10.17 -9.48 13.96
CA ALA A 208 9.65 -10.02 15.23
C ALA A 208 10.41 -11.29 15.64
N TYR A 209 10.57 -12.26 14.73
CA TYR A 209 11.35 -13.48 15.00
C TYR A 209 12.80 -13.20 15.39
N THR A 210 13.46 -12.22 14.76
CA THR A 210 14.81 -11.79 15.15
C THR A 210 14.86 -11.27 16.58
N LYS A 211 13.86 -10.49 17.01
CA LYS A 211 13.77 -9.99 18.39
C LYS A 211 13.48 -11.09 19.41
N LEU A 212 12.84 -12.17 18.97
CA LEU A 212 12.61 -13.39 19.74
C LEU A 212 13.75 -14.41 19.59
N GLU A 213 14.90 -13.99 19.06
CA GLU A 213 16.11 -14.80 18.87
C GLU A 213 15.93 -16.05 17.97
N ASN A 214 14.82 -16.13 17.24
CA ASN A 214 14.57 -17.18 16.25
C ASN A 214 15.10 -16.75 14.88
N TYR A 215 16.43 -16.71 14.76
CA TYR A 215 17.12 -16.20 13.58
C TYR A 215 16.86 -17.06 12.33
N GLN A 216 16.69 -18.37 12.50
CA GLN A 216 16.47 -19.28 11.37
C GLN A 216 15.13 -19.01 10.68
N GLU A 217 14.06 -18.82 11.46
CA GLU A 217 12.75 -18.50 10.91
C GLU A 217 12.70 -17.08 10.32
N SER A 218 13.39 -16.13 10.94
CA SER A 218 13.54 -14.78 10.38
C SER A 218 14.21 -14.79 9.00
N ILE A 219 15.30 -15.55 8.85
CA ILE A 219 16.00 -15.71 7.56
C ILE A 219 15.07 -16.37 6.53
N ARG A 220 14.38 -17.46 6.90
CA ARG A 220 13.45 -18.16 6.00
C ARG A 220 12.37 -17.23 5.46
N LEU A 221 11.80 -16.38 6.31
CA LEU A 221 10.77 -15.40 5.92
C LEU A 221 11.35 -14.31 5.01
N CYS A 222 12.59 -13.89 5.22
CA CYS A 222 13.24 -12.95 4.33
C CYS A 222 13.52 -13.56 2.95
N GLU A 223 13.94 -14.83 2.88
CA GLU A 223 14.13 -15.56 1.61
C GLU A 223 12.80 -15.75 0.86
N GLU A 224 11.72 -16.04 1.59
CA GLU A 224 10.35 -16.08 1.06
C GLU A 224 9.94 -14.71 0.49
N ALA A 225 10.20 -13.63 1.22
CA ALA A 225 9.90 -12.28 0.77
C ALA A 225 10.73 -11.86 -0.46
N ILE A 226 12.02 -12.24 -0.51
CA ILE A 226 12.89 -12.01 -1.68
C ILE A 226 12.34 -12.74 -2.91
N SER A 227 11.88 -13.98 -2.74
CA SER A 227 11.28 -14.76 -3.84
C SER A 227 10.02 -14.07 -4.39
N VAL A 228 9.16 -13.54 -3.52
CA VAL A 228 8.00 -12.73 -3.92
C VAL A 228 8.44 -11.47 -4.67
N CYS A 229 9.45 -10.77 -4.18
CA CYS A 229 9.98 -9.57 -4.85
C CYS A 229 10.50 -9.90 -6.26
N ILE A 230 11.22 -11.01 -6.43
CA ILE A 230 11.75 -11.43 -7.74
C ILE A 230 10.61 -11.84 -8.69
N GLU A 231 9.66 -12.65 -8.22
CA GLU A 231 8.52 -13.12 -9.06
C GLU A 231 7.66 -11.97 -9.58
N LYS A 232 7.56 -10.88 -8.80
CA LYS A 232 6.70 -9.72 -9.09
C LYS A 232 7.46 -8.50 -9.59
N ASP A 233 8.74 -8.66 -9.93
CA ASP A 233 9.63 -7.58 -10.40
C ASP A 233 9.68 -6.35 -9.44
N LEU A 234 9.61 -6.61 -8.12
CA LEU A 234 9.60 -5.59 -7.08
C LEU A 234 11.01 -5.31 -6.57
N LEU A 235 11.54 -4.14 -6.91
CA LEU A 235 12.78 -3.64 -6.30
C LEU A 235 12.55 -3.12 -4.87
N PHE A 236 11.32 -2.71 -4.54
CA PHE A 236 10.96 -2.21 -3.21
C PHE A 236 11.24 -3.26 -2.12
N LEU A 237 11.83 -2.84 -1.00
CA LEU A 237 12.18 -3.65 0.18
C LEU A 237 13.33 -4.69 -0.02
N LEU A 238 13.78 -4.92 -1.25
CA LEU A 238 14.73 -5.99 -1.55
C LEU A 238 16.08 -5.80 -0.83
N GLY A 239 16.57 -4.55 -0.75
CA GLY A 239 17.82 -4.22 -0.06
C GLY A 239 17.69 -4.44 1.45
N GLU A 240 16.58 -4.03 2.04
CA GLU A 240 16.26 -4.22 3.47
C GLU A 240 16.19 -5.70 3.84
N LEU A 241 15.59 -6.54 2.98
CA LEU A 241 15.52 -7.99 3.18
C LEU A 241 16.91 -8.64 3.19
N HIS A 242 17.75 -8.30 2.20
CA HIS A 242 19.13 -8.78 2.16
C HIS A 242 19.93 -8.30 3.39
N TYR A 243 19.78 -7.03 3.78
CA TYR A 243 20.41 -6.51 4.98
C TYR A 243 19.94 -7.28 6.23
N HIS A 244 18.65 -7.57 6.35
CA HIS A 244 18.09 -8.26 7.51
C HIS A 244 18.59 -9.69 7.63
N ILE A 245 18.73 -10.43 6.52
CA ILE A 245 19.40 -11.73 6.52
C ILE A 245 20.85 -11.59 7.00
N GLY A 246 21.58 -10.61 6.47
CA GLY A 246 22.96 -10.33 6.89
C GLY A 246 23.06 -10.01 8.39
N PHE A 247 22.12 -9.24 8.93
CA PHE A 247 22.02 -8.91 10.34
C PHE A 247 21.74 -10.14 11.21
N ASN A 248 20.83 -11.03 10.78
CA ASN A 248 20.59 -12.29 11.49
C ASN A 248 21.81 -13.22 11.50
N TYR A 249 22.64 -13.22 10.45
CA TYR A 249 23.91 -13.94 10.45
C TYR A 249 24.98 -13.29 11.33
N GLU A 250 25.01 -11.96 11.39
CA GLU A 250 25.88 -11.22 12.32
C GLU A 250 25.57 -11.58 13.78
N LEU A 251 24.29 -11.64 14.16
CA LEU A 251 23.85 -12.06 15.50
C LEU A 251 24.22 -13.51 15.85
N GLN A 252 24.42 -14.35 14.83
CA GLN A 252 24.91 -15.73 14.97
C GLN A 252 26.43 -15.85 14.84
N GLU A 253 27.16 -14.72 14.77
CA GLU A 253 28.62 -14.67 14.56
C GLU A 253 29.10 -15.32 13.25
N LYS A 254 28.20 -15.51 12.27
CA LYS A 254 28.49 -16.06 10.94
C LYS A 254 28.91 -14.95 9.99
N PHE A 255 30.04 -14.31 10.28
CA PHE A 255 30.46 -13.06 9.64
C PHE A 255 30.67 -13.13 8.11
N VAL A 256 31.09 -14.29 7.57
CA VAL A 256 31.24 -14.49 6.12
C VAL A 256 29.90 -14.38 5.40
N LEU A 257 28.85 -15.00 5.96
CA LEU A 257 27.49 -14.93 5.41
C LEU A 257 26.91 -13.53 5.62
N ALA A 258 27.10 -12.95 6.82
CA ALA A 258 26.66 -11.59 7.12
C ALA A 258 27.20 -10.59 6.08
N LYS A 259 28.51 -10.62 5.82
CA LYS A 259 29.17 -9.78 4.81
C LYS A 259 28.59 -9.97 3.41
N THR A 260 28.35 -11.23 3.01
CA THR A 260 27.82 -11.55 1.68
C THR A 260 26.45 -10.89 1.47
N TYR A 261 25.53 -11.08 2.42
CA TYR A 261 24.18 -10.53 2.34
C TYR A 261 24.15 -9.00 2.48
N MET A 262 24.97 -8.44 3.37
CA MET A 262 25.09 -6.98 3.51
C MET A 262 25.69 -6.31 2.26
N SER A 263 26.60 -6.98 1.54
CA SER A 263 27.16 -6.46 0.28
C SER A 263 26.10 -6.40 -0.81
N ARG A 264 25.26 -7.45 -0.94
CA ARG A 264 24.10 -7.44 -1.85
C ARG A 264 23.13 -6.31 -1.52
N ALA A 265 22.86 -6.08 -0.24
CA ALA A 265 22.01 -4.97 0.19
C ALA A 265 22.56 -3.61 -0.28
N LEU A 266 23.88 -3.37 -0.15
CA LEU A 266 24.52 -2.15 -0.64
C LEU A 266 24.39 -1.95 -2.14
N GLU A 267 24.53 -3.02 -2.94
CA GLU A 267 24.33 -2.97 -4.40
C GLU A 267 22.89 -2.56 -4.76
N ILE A 268 21.91 -3.14 -4.07
CA ILE A 268 20.49 -2.84 -4.28
C ILE A 268 20.17 -1.39 -3.86
N PHE A 269 20.66 -0.96 -2.70
CA PHE A 269 20.47 0.41 -2.20
C PHE A 269 21.05 1.45 -3.15
N HIS A 270 22.21 1.16 -3.76
CA HIS A 270 22.79 2.00 -4.80
C HIS A 270 21.87 2.11 -6.03
N LEU A 271 21.29 1.01 -6.51
CA LEU A 271 20.33 1.03 -7.63
C LEU A 271 19.06 1.83 -7.30
N GLN A 272 18.60 1.75 -6.05
CA GLN A 272 17.45 2.51 -5.55
C GLN A 272 17.78 3.99 -5.28
N LYS A 273 19.05 4.42 -5.38
CA LYS A 273 19.54 5.73 -4.95
C LYS A 273 19.18 6.04 -3.48
N ASN A 274 19.21 5.02 -2.62
CA ASN A 274 18.91 5.12 -1.21
C ASN A 274 20.19 4.92 -0.38
N ASP A 275 20.90 6.02 -0.10
CA ASP A 275 22.18 5.94 0.60
C ASP A 275 22.08 6.00 2.14
N ARG A 276 20.87 6.07 2.69
CA ARG A 276 20.61 6.40 4.11
C ARG A 276 21.40 5.54 5.10
N TYR A 277 21.61 4.26 4.79
CA TYR A 277 22.26 3.30 5.69
C TYR A 277 23.59 2.75 5.16
N ASN A 278 24.08 3.25 4.02
CA ASN A 278 25.22 2.64 3.32
C ASN A 278 26.51 2.71 4.14
N ASP A 279 26.80 3.84 4.79
CA ASP A 279 28.02 3.99 5.59
C ASP A 279 27.98 3.14 6.86
N TYR A 280 26.81 3.00 7.48
CA TYR A 280 26.62 2.11 8.62
C TYR A 280 26.91 0.64 8.25
N ILE A 281 26.38 0.18 7.11
CA ILE A 281 26.58 -1.20 6.63
C ILE A 281 28.04 -1.44 6.25
N ARG A 282 28.69 -0.48 5.55
CA ARG A 282 30.13 -0.56 5.23
C ARG A 282 30.98 -0.64 6.49
N GLY A 283 30.67 0.15 7.51
CA GLY A 283 31.35 0.11 8.81
C GLY A 283 31.25 -1.25 9.50
N LYS A 284 30.09 -1.92 9.44
CA LYS A 284 29.95 -3.31 9.92
C LYS A 284 30.81 -4.29 9.15
N ILE A 285 30.76 -4.24 7.82
CA ILE A 285 31.55 -5.13 6.95
C ILE A 285 33.06 -5.01 7.24
N GLN A 286 33.56 -3.80 7.51
CA GLN A 286 34.97 -3.59 7.86
C GLN A 286 35.37 -4.31 9.15
N LYS A 287 34.53 -4.25 10.19
CA LYS A 287 34.77 -4.93 11.48
C LYS A 287 34.82 -6.45 11.36
N PHE A 288 34.00 -7.03 10.48
CA PHE A 288 34.00 -8.47 10.25
C PHE A 288 35.34 -8.99 9.72
N ASN A 289 36.04 -8.19 8.90
CA ASN A 289 37.36 -8.57 8.37
C ASN A 289 38.48 -8.53 9.43
N SER A 290 38.27 -7.84 10.55
CA SER A 290 39.21 -7.83 11.69
C SER A 290 38.96 -8.93 12.71
N SER A 291 37.85 -9.67 12.58
CA SER A 291 37.42 -10.72 13.50
C SER A 291 37.46 -12.13 12.90
N SER A 292 37.97 -12.26 11.67
CA SER A 292 38.21 -13.53 10.96
C SER A 292 39.69 -13.84 10.93
#